data_AF-B8FJ10-F1
#
_entry.id   AF-B8FJ10-F1
#
_cell.length_a   1.000
_cell.length_b   1.000
_cell.length_c   1.000
_cell.angle_alpha   90.00
_cell.angle_beta   90.00
_cell.angle_gamma   90.00
#
_symmetry.space_group_name_H-M   'P 1'
#
loop_
_entity.id
_entity.type
_entity.pdbx_description
1 polymer ?
#
loop_
_entity_poly.entity_id
_entity_poly.type
_entity_poly.pdbx_seq_one_letter_code
_entity_poly.pdbx_strand_id
1 'polypeptide(L)'
;MAEIKTGRHLLTAGETFNFTCNPQVDCFTNCCRNADMYLYPYDVIRMKNRLGMTSDEFLEKHTYSDYRDNEHFPSVMLKMQKIEGLPCPFLTDEGCTVYEDRPFSCRAYPLEPAVSRVGDYCHTAYFFTVHDHCHGHGQGREWTAEEWIADQNMEDYTVMNAHWVDMDSLFRSNPWGPQGRQSPALKMAAMACFNVDKFKDFVLNSSFLSRFDVPEERLAKAQASDEDMMLLGFDFVKSFLTGKGPFFPKS
;
A
#
# COMPACT_ATOMS: atom_id res chain seq x y z
N MET A 1 36.23 7.27 -0.16
CA MET A 1 34.80 7.12 0.19
C MET A 1 34.62 5.72 0.69
N ALA A 2 33.91 5.51 1.81
CA ALA A 2 33.63 4.16 2.31
C ALA A 2 32.82 3.40 1.25
N GLU A 3 33.16 2.14 1.01
CA GLU A 3 32.45 1.27 0.07
C GLU A 3 31.06 0.96 0.65
N ILE A 4 30.00 1.47 0.01
CA ILE A 4 28.62 1.21 0.44
C ILE A 4 28.28 -0.23 0.02
N LYS A 5 28.09 -1.11 1.00
CA LYS A 5 27.74 -2.50 0.75
C LYS A 5 26.28 -2.61 0.34
N THR A 6 26.03 -3.40 -0.70
CA THR A 6 24.69 -3.72 -1.17
C THR A 6 23.95 -4.57 -0.13
N GLY A 7 22.63 -4.48 -0.12
CA GLY A 7 21.77 -5.15 0.84
C GLY A 7 21.04 -4.19 1.78
N ARG A 8 20.51 -4.75 2.86
CA ARG A 8 19.56 -4.11 3.77
C ARG A 8 20.20 -3.92 5.15
N HIS A 9 20.31 -2.67 5.59
CA HIS A 9 21.00 -2.28 6.83
C HIS A 9 20.03 -1.65 7.81
N LEU A 10 20.00 -2.11 9.06
CA LEU A 10 19.15 -1.51 10.10
C LEU A 10 19.73 -0.14 10.48
N LEU A 11 18.92 0.91 10.43
CA LEU A 11 19.28 2.24 10.93
C LEU A 11 18.98 2.34 12.42
N THR A 12 19.97 2.80 13.18
CA THR A 12 19.80 3.17 14.58
C THR A 12 19.23 4.58 14.72
N ALA A 13 18.70 4.91 15.91
CA ALA A 13 18.08 6.21 16.13
C ALA A 13 19.07 7.36 15.92
N GLY A 14 18.73 8.30 15.02
CA GLY A 14 19.59 9.43 14.64
C GLY A 14 20.74 9.08 13.70
N GLU A 15 20.85 7.83 13.24
CA GLU A 15 21.79 7.45 12.20
C GLU A 15 21.42 8.10 10.86
N THR A 16 22.43 8.56 10.13
CA THR A 16 22.27 9.28 8.87
C THR A 16 22.70 8.44 7.67
N PHE A 17 22.15 8.77 6.50
CA PHE A 17 22.57 8.23 5.22
C PHE A 17 22.61 9.31 4.13
N ASN A 18 23.50 9.16 3.15
CA ASN A 18 23.55 10.05 1.98
C ASN A 18 22.80 9.43 0.82
N PHE A 19 21.86 10.18 0.26
CA PHE A 19 21.11 9.75 -0.91
C PHE A 19 20.60 10.91 -1.75
N THR A 20 20.59 10.72 -3.06
CA THR A 20 19.86 11.59 -4.00
C THR A 20 19.29 10.79 -5.16
N CYS A 21 18.09 11.15 -5.62
CA CYS A 21 17.46 10.57 -6.80
C CYS A 21 16.80 11.69 -7.60
N ASN A 22 17.45 12.10 -8.69
CA ASN A 22 17.00 13.18 -9.56
C ASN A 22 17.59 13.00 -10.98
N PRO A 23 17.17 13.77 -11.99
CA PRO A 23 17.64 13.62 -13.37
C PRO A 23 19.15 13.76 -13.60
N GLN A 24 19.91 14.25 -12.62
CA GLN A 24 21.37 14.36 -12.69
C GLN A 24 22.08 13.06 -12.27
N VAL A 25 21.36 12.12 -11.67
CA VAL A 25 21.89 10.78 -11.37
C VAL A 25 21.76 9.92 -12.62
N ASP A 26 22.85 9.31 -13.07
CA ASP A 26 22.91 8.52 -14.30
C ASP A 26 21.95 7.32 -14.33
N CYS A 27 21.57 6.79 -13.17
CA CYS A 27 20.57 5.72 -13.04
C CYS A 27 19.11 6.22 -12.97
N PHE A 28 18.84 7.52 -13.17
CA PHE A 28 17.49 8.08 -13.06
C PHE A 28 16.50 7.30 -13.95
N THR A 29 15.35 6.94 -13.37
CA THR A 29 14.29 6.09 -13.96
C THR A 29 14.58 4.60 -14.16
N ASN A 30 15.82 4.12 -13.93
CA ASN A 30 16.14 2.69 -14.14
C ASN A 30 15.34 1.77 -13.21
N CYS A 31 15.03 2.21 -11.99
CA CYS A 31 14.19 1.46 -11.04
C CYS A 31 12.71 1.32 -11.48
N CYS A 32 12.26 2.12 -12.45
CA CYS A 32 10.90 2.06 -12.99
C CYS A 32 10.73 0.99 -14.08
N ARG A 33 11.69 0.06 -14.21
CA ARG A 33 11.73 -1.00 -15.23
C ARG A 33 11.83 -2.36 -14.55
N ASN A 34 11.04 -3.32 -15.05
CA ASN A 34 11.01 -4.70 -14.55
C ASN A 34 10.86 -4.80 -13.00
N ALA A 35 10.08 -3.88 -12.42
CA ALA A 35 9.80 -3.87 -10.99
C ALA A 35 8.68 -4.86 -10.65
N ASP A 36 8.85 -5.61 -9.55
CA ASP A 36 7.79 -6.43 -8.96
C ASP A 36 7.22 -5.70 -7.75
N MET A 37 6.13 -4.94 -7.96
CA MET A 37 5.69 -3.92 -7.03
C MET A 37 4.30 -4.18 -6.48
N TYR A 38 4.23 -4.36 -5.16
CA TYR A 38 2.99 -4.40 -4.40
C TYR A 38 2.34 -3.01 -4.40
N LEU A 39 1.01 -2.99 -4.52
CA LEU A 39 0.17 -1.84 -4.27
C LEU A 39 -0.68 -2.14 -3.04
N TYR A 40 -0.55 -1.31 -2.01
CA TYR A 40 -1.45 -1.37 -0.87
C TYR A 40 -2.77 -0.67 -1.22
N PRO A 41 -3.86 -0.92 -0.46
CA PRO A 41 -5.14 -0.25 -0.67
C PRO A 41 -5.05 1.27 -0.80
N TYR A 42 -4.21 1.90 0.01
CA TYR A 42 -4.00 3.34 -0.05
C TYR A 42 -3.30 3.78 -1.35
N ASP A 43 -2.30 3.02 -1.83
CA ASP A 43 -1.68 3.27 -3.13
C ASP A 43 -2.72 3.23 -4.27
N VAL A 44 -3.63 2.25 -4.23
CA VAL A 44 -4.72 2.15 -5.22
C VAL A 44 -5.60 3.40 -5.21
N ILE A 45 -6.00 3.89 -4.04
CA ILE A 45 -6.81 5.11 -3.90
C ILE A 45 -6.06 6.34 -4.45
N ARG A 46 -4.80 6.51 -4.07
CA ARG A 46 -3.98 7.65 -4.52
C ARG A 46 -3.82 7.65 -6.03
N MET A 47 -3.46 6.50 -6.60
CA MET A 47 -3.21 6.38 -8.03
C MET A 47 -4.49 6.47 -8.87
N LYS A 48 -5.60 5.85 -8.46
CA LYS A 48 -6.87 5.95 -9.22
C LYS A 48 -7.39 7.39 -9.23
N ASN A 49 -7.28 8.10 -8.10
CA ASN A 49 -7.69 9.50 -8.03
C ASN A 49 -6.77 10.42 -8.85
N ARG A 50 -5.45 10.21 -8.82
CA ARG A 50 -4.49 10.94 -9.67
C ARG A 50 -4.79 10.77 -11.17
N LEU A 51 -5.24 9.58 -11.57
CA LEU A 51 -5.54 9.26 -12.96
C LEU A 51 -6.97 9.61 -13.38
N GLY A 52 -7.82 10.06 -12.46
CA GLY A 52 -9.25 10.31 -12.72
C GLY A 52 -10.01 9.04 -13.11
N MET A 53 -9.63 7.90 -12.54
CA MET A 53 -10.22 6.58 -12.82
C MET A 53 -11.06 6.11 -11.64
N THR A 54 -12.05 5.27 -11.93
CA THR A 54 -12.69 4.44 -10.91
C THR A 54 -11.75 3.33 -10.43
N SER A 55 -12.05 2.74 -9.27
CA SER A 55 -11.33 1.58 -8.74
C SER A 55 -11.36 0.40 -9.71
N ASP A 56 -12.51 0.11 -10.33
CA ASP A 56 -12.63 -0.99 -11.30
C ASP A 56 -11.71 -0.76 -12.51
N GLU A 57 -11.74 0.43 -13.11
CA GLU A 57 -10.88 0.78 -14.25
C GLU A 57 -9.40 0.70 -13.90
N PHE A 58 -9.00 1.24 -12.74
CA PHE A 58 -7.61 1.21 -12.30
C PHE A 58 -7.14 -0.23 -12.06
N LEU A 59 -7.90 -1.01 -11.30
CA LEU A 59 -7.55 -2.40 -10.97
C LEU A 59 -7.45 -3.25 -12.24
N GLU A 60 -8.41 -3.14 -13.16
CA GLU A 60 -8.40 -3.90 -14.41
C GLU A 60 -7.22 -3.51 -15.31
N LYS A 61 -7.03 -2.20 -15.53
CA LYS A 61 -6.04 -1.71 -16.49
C LYS A 61 -4.62 -1.83 -15.95
N HIS A 62 -4.39 -1.38 -14.72
CA HIS A 62 -3.05 -1.13 -14.18
C HIS A 62 -2.57 -2.17 -13.18
N THR A 63 -3.40 -3.14 -12.77
CA THR A 63 -2.98 -4.13 -11.77
C THR A 63 -3.19 -5.57 -12.21
N TYR A 64 -2.59 -6.49 -11.47
CA TYR A 64 -2.93 -7.91 -11.48
C TYR A 64 -2.86 -8.44 -10.04
N SER A 65 -3.54 -9.55 -9.77
CA SER A 65 -3.51 -10.20 -8.46
C SER A 65 -2.68 -11.46 -8.50
N ASP A 66 -1.85 -11.70 -7.48
CA ASP A 66 -1.08 -12.92 -7.33
C ASP A 66 -0.88 -13.28 -5.86
N TYR A 67 -0.72 -14.56 -5.55
CA TYR A 67 -0.39 -15.01 -4.20
C TYR A 67 1.12 -15.00 -4.03
N ARG A 68 1.61 -14.11 -3.16
CA ARG A 68 3.05 -13.90 -2.95
C ARG A 68 3.44 -14.36 -1.54
N ASP A 69 3.88 -13.43 -0.73
CA ASP A 69 4.28 -13.61 0.66
C ASP A 69 3.11 -14.01 1.58
N ASN A 70 1.87 -13.64 1.25
CA ASN A 70 0.66 -14.14 1.89
C ASN A 70 -0.01 -15.21 1.01
N GLU A 71 -0.02 -16.47 1.47
CA GLU A 71 -0.61 -17.57 0.71
C GLU A 71 -2.15 -17.65 0.81
N HIS A 72 -2.75 -16.89 1.72
CA HIS A 72 -4.18 -16.93 2.03
C HIS A 72 -4.95 -15.75 1.46
N PHE A 73 -4.30 -14.66 1.08
CA PHE A 73 -4.96 -13.52 0.43
C PHE A 73 -4.08 -12.98 -0.69
N PRO A 74 -4.63 -12.73 -1.90
CA PRO A 74 -3.83 -12.31 -3.03
C PRO A 74 -3.35 -10.87 -2.87
N SER A 75 -2.09 -10.64 -3.21
CA SER A 75 -1.50 -9.31 -3.32
C SER A 75 -1.94 -8.63 -4.61
N VAL A 76 -2.15 -7.32 -4.56
CA VAL A 76 -2.37 -6.50 -5.76
C VAL A 76 -1.03 -5.94 -6.21
N MET A 77 -0.68 -6.20 -7.47
CA MET A 77 0.62 -5.87 -8.05
C MET A 77 0.45 -4.88 -9.19
N LEU A 78 1.38 -3.93 -9.34
CA LEU A 78 1.39 -3.04 -10.51
C LEU A 78 1.74 -3.84 -11.77
N LYS A 79 0.92 -3.67 -12.82
CA LYS A 79 1.13 -4.30 -14.12
C LYS A 79 2.15 -3.50 -14.94
N MET A 80 3.33 -4.08 -15.14
CA MET A 80 4.36 -3.53 -16.03
C MET A 80 3.96 -3.70 -17.51
N GLN A 81 4.42 -2.81 -18.38
CA GLN A 81 4.13 -2.89 -19.82
C GLN A 81 4.85 -4.09 -20.45
N LYS A 82 4.18 -4.79 -21.37
CA LYS A 82 4.73 -5.97 -22.07
C LYS A 82 5.58 -5.60 -23.29
N ILE A 83 6.54 -4.70 -23.09
CA ILE A 83 7.55 -4.28 -24.08
C ILE A 83 8.95 -4.47 -23.50
N GLU A 84 10.00 -4.24 -24.31
CA GLU A 84 11.38 -4.40 -23.88
C GLU A 84 11.69 -3.60 -22.61
N GLY A 85 12.36 -4.25 -21.65
CA GLY A 85 12.68 -3.67 -20.34
C GLY A 85 11.50 -3.58 -19.37
N LEU A 86 10.30 -4.02 -19.75
CA LEU A 86 9.10 -4.06 -18.90
C LEU A 86 8.89 -2.75 -18.11
N PRO A 87 8.79 -1.58 -18.76
CA PRO A 87 8.70 -0.30 -18.06
C PRO A 87 7.35 -0.15 -17.33
N CYS A 88 7.38 0.65 -16.27
CA CYS A 88 6.18 1.09 -15.57
C CYS A 88 5.24 1.81 -16.56
N PRO A 89 3.92 1.60 -16.50
CA PRO A 89 2.96 2.29 -17.38
C PRO A 89 2.95 3.81 -17.19
N PHE A 90 3.51 4.33 -16.11
CA PHE A 90 3.58 5.75 -15.80
C PHE A 90 4.97 6.37 -16.08
N LEU A 91 5.90 5.59 -16.64
CA LEU A 91 7.22 6.07 -17.00
C LEU A 91 7.20 6.75 -18.37
N THR A 92 7.77 7.95 -18.45
CA THR A 92 8.06 8.73 -19.66
C THR A 92 9.53 9.10 -19.69
N ASP A 93 10.00 9.71 -20.78
CA ASP A 93 11.38 10.17 -20.90
C ASP A 93 11.69 11.29 -19.88
N GLU A 94 10.67 12.03 -19.44
CA GLU A 94 10.76 13.07 -18.41
C GLU A 94 10.63 12.53 -16.98
N GLY A 95 10.31 11.23 -16.81
CA GLY A 95 10.15 10.58 -15.50
C GLY A 95 8.75 10.02 -15.25
N CYS A 96 8.36 9.93 -13.98
CA CYS A 96 7.09 9.33 -13.56
C CYS A 96 5.93 10.34 -13.64
N THR A 97 4.89 10.04 -14.42
CA THR A 97 3.73 10.93 -14.60
C THR A 97 2.82 11.03 -13.36
N VAL A 98 2.94 10.07 -12.45
CA VAL A 98 2.22 10.02 -11.18
C VAL A 98 3.15 10.25 -9.98
N TYR A 99 4.28 10.93 -10.16
CA TYR A 99 5.33 11.02 -9.14
C TYR A 99 4.80 11.43 -7.76
N GLU A 100 3.98 12.48 -7.66
CA GLU A 100 3.42 12.95 -6.38
C GLU A 100 2.50 11.92 -5.68
N ASP A 101 1.89 11.02 -6.45
CA ASP A 101 0.98 9.97 -5.99
C ASP A 101 1.54 8.56 -6.27
N ARG A 102 2.87 8.46 -6.35
CA ARG A 102 3.57 7.19 -6.59
C ARG A 102 3.37 6.23 -5.41
N PRO A 103 3.38 4.90 -5.68
CA PRO A 103 3.24 3.89 -4.63
C PRO A 103 4.23 4.06 -3.49
N PHE A 104 3.85 3.57 -2.31
CA PHE A 104 4.66 3.61 -1.11
C PHE A 104 6.07 3.03 -1.32
N SER A 105 6.20 1.91 -2.02
CA SER A 105 7.50 1.29 -2.30
C SER A 105 8.44 2.19 -3.12
N CYS A 106 7.92 2.89 -4.15
CA CYS A 106 8.68 3.88 -4.92
C CYS A 106 9.05 5.12 -4.09
N ARG A 107 8.20 5.50 -3.14
CA ARG A 107 8.37 6.67 -2.27
C ARG A 107 9.36 6.41 -1.15
N ALA A 108 9.28 5.22 -0.56
CA ALA A 108 10.04 4.87 0.62
C ALA A 108 11.54 4.70 0.30
N TYR A 109 11.87 4.10 -0.85
CA TYR A 109 13.27 3.83 -1.23
C TYR A 109 14.16 5.08 -1.16
N PRO A 110 15.31 5.03 -0.45
CA PRO A 110 16.01 3.83 0.01
C PRO A 110 15.66 3.41 1.44
N LEU A 111 14.70 4.07 2.08
CA LEU A 111 14.26 3.79 3.44
C LEU A 111 13.09 2.79 3.42
N GLU A 112 13.24 1.64 4.07
CA GLU A 112 12.19 0.64 4.23
C GLU A 112 11.72 0.58 5.68
N PRO A 113 10.51 1.09 5.99
CA PRO A 113 9.89 0.89 7.29
C PRO A 113 9.46 -0.58 7.46
N ALA A 114 9.81 -1.18 8.58
CA ALA A 114 9.35 -2.50 9.00
C ALA A 114 8.58 -2.36 10.31
N VAL A 115 7.28 -2.62 10.26
CA VAL A 115 6.40 -2.55 11.42
C VAL A 115 6.32 -3.94 12.07
N SER A 116 6.63 -4.01 13.35
CA SER A 116 6.41 -5.18 14.19
C SER A 116 5.34 -4.86 15.23
N ARG A 117 4.37 -5.77 15.37
CA ARG A 117 3.33 -5.68 16.41
C ARG A 117 3.36 -6.91 17.31
N VAL A 118 3.44 -6.68 18.61
CA VAL A 118 3.33 -7.70 19.65
C VAL A 118 2.34 -7.22 20.71
N GLY A 119 1.10 -7.73 20.66
CA GLY A 119 0.00 -7.19 21.46
C GLY A 119 -0.27 -5.73 21.12
N ASP A 120 -0.34 -4.86 22.14
CA ASP A 120 -0.53 -3.41 21.95
C ASP A 120 0.78 -2.68 21.59
N TYR A 121 1.93 -3.36 21.64
CA TYR A 121 3.21 -2.77 21.31
C TYR A 121 3.42 -2.77 19.79
N CYS A 122 3.57 -1.57 19.22
CA CYS A 122 3.93 -1.36 17.83
C CYS A 122 5.31 -0.71 17.76
N HIS A 123 6.25 -1.35 17.07
CA HIS A 123 7.58 -0.82 16.85
C HIS A 123 7.90 -0.79 15.36
N THR A 124 8.32 0.38 14.87
CA THR A 124 8.80 0.56 13.51
C THR A 124 10.32 0.61 13.53
N ALA A 125 10.95 -0.34 12.84
CA ALA A 125 12.37 -0.31 12.53
C ALA A 125 12.55 0.24 11.11
N TYR A 126 13.60 1.01 10.87
CA TYR A 126 13.91 1.54 9.54
C TYR A 126 15.15 0.85 8.99
N PHE A 127 15.06 0.42 7.74
CA PHE A 127 16.17 -0.19 7.04
C PHE A 127 16.59 0.70 5.87
N PHE A 128 17.90 0.93 5.75
CA PHE A 128 18.49 1.54 4.58
C PHE A 128 18.86 0.43 3.58
N THR A 129 18.20 0.45 2.42
CA THR A 129 18.36 -0.56 1.37
C THR A 129 19.21 -0.02 0.23
N VAL A 130 20.25 -0.78 -0.11
CA VAL A 130 21.20 -0.46 -1.18
C VAL A 130 21.09 -1.51 -2.28
N HIS A 131 20.55 -1.11 -3.43
CA HIS A 131 20.56 -1.93 -4.64
C HIS A 131 21.68 -1.53 -5.59
N ASP A 132 22.34 -2.52 -6.20
CA ASP A 132 23.48 -2.36 -7.11
C ASP A 132 23.18 -1.43 -8.30
N HIS A 133 21.94 -1.43 -8.77
CA HIS A 133 21.51 -0.61 -9.92
C HIS A 133 21.25 0.86 -9.57
N CYS A 134 21.30 1.23 -8.28
CA CYS A 134 21.01 2.58 -7.82
C CYS A 134 22.30 3.33 -7.50
N HIS A 135 22.64 4.30 -8.35
CA HIS A 135 23.86 5.08 -8.21
C HIS A 135 23.66 6.34 -7.33
N GLY A 136 22.46 6.57 -6.81
CA GLY A 136 22.15 7.68 -5.91
C GLY A 136 22.73 7.55 -4.50
N HIS A 137 23.17 6.35 -4.13
CA HIS A 137 23.77 6.06 -2.83
C HIS A 137 25.11 6.76 -2.63
N GLY A 138 25.31 7.36 -1.46
CA GLY A 138 26.56 8.08 -1.14
C GLY A 138 26.66 9.45 -1.80
N GLN A 139 25.61 9.91 -2.48
CA GLN A 139 25.54 11.21 -3.14
C GLN A 139 24.54 12.13 -2.44
N GLY A 140 24.66 13.44 -2.68
CA GLY A 140 23.74 14.44 -2.15
C GLY A 140 23.92 14.73 -0.66
N ARG A 141 22.87 15.28 -0.04
CA ARG A 141 22.86 15.62 1.39
C ARG A 141 22.71 14.38 2.26
N GLU A 142 22.98 14.55 3.54
CA GLU A 142 22.64 13.58 4.58
C GLU A 142 21.16 13.69 4.96
N TRP A 143 20.60 12.54 5.32
CA TRP A 143 19.22 12.37 5.77
C TRP A 143 19.20 11.55 7.04
N THR A 144 18.33 11.91 7.99
CA THR A 144 17.80 10.92 8.96
C THR A 144 16.57 10.21 8.39
N ALA A 145 16.13 9.13 9.04
CA ALA A 145 14.88 8.46 8.68
C ALA A 145 13.68 9.42 8.74
N GLU A 146 13.61 10.26 9.78
CA GLU A 146 12.53 11.24 9.97
C GLU A 146 12.54 12.33 8.89
N GLU A 147 13.72 12.85 8.53
CA GLU A 147 13.84 13.84 7.45
C GLU A 147 13.41 13.25 6.11
N TRP A 148 13.79 12.00 5.82
CA TRP A 148 13.40 11.33 4.58
C TRP A 148 11.90 11.08 4.49
N ILE A 149 11.28 10.63 5.58
CA ILE A 149 9.82 10.42 5.66
C ILE A 149 9.07 11.72 5.35
N ALA A 150 9.51 12.83 5.95
CA ALA A 150 8.91 14.14 5.73
C ALA A 150 9.13 14.65 4.30
N ASP A 151 10.35 14.55 3.78
CA ASP A 151 10.68 14.96 2.40
C ASP A 151 9.88 14.18 1.35
N GLN A 152 9.69 12.89 1.60
CA GLN A 152 8.95 12.01 0.71
C GLN A 152 7.43 12.02 0.95
N ASN A 153 6.91 12.83 1.89
CA ASN A 153 5.47 12.90 2.26
C ASN A 153 4.89 11.50 2.58
N MET A 154 5.54 10.78 3.50
CA MET A 154 5.21 9.39 3.81
C MET A 154 4.29 9.22 5.03
N GLU A 155 3.94 10.29 5.74
CA GLU A 155 3.18 10.23 7.00
C GLU A 155 1.81 9.57 6.81
N ASP A 156 1.00 10.09 5.89
CA ASP A 156 -0.34 9.54 5.61
C ASP A 156 -0.25 8.11 5.07
N TYR A 157 0.73 7.83 4.20
CA TYR A 157 0.97 6.48 3.71
C TYR A 157 1.30 5.53 4.85
N THR A 158 2.16 5.93 5.79
CA THR A 158 2.58 5.11 6.92
C THR A 158 1.39 4.79 7.82
N VAL A 159 0.54 5.77 8.11
CA VAL A 159 -0.69 5.58 8.90
C VAL A 159 -1.65 4.61 8.21
N MET A 160 -1.94 4.85 6.93
CA MET A 160 -2.88 4.02 6.17
C MET A 160 -2.35 2.60 5.95
N ASN A 161 -1.05 2.46 5.68
CA ASN A 161 -0.40 1.17 5.48
C ASN A 161 -0.32 0.35 6.77
N ALA A 162 -0.23 0.99 7.94
CA ALA A 162 -0.29 0.28 9.22
C ALA A 162 -1.64 -0.45 9.42
N HIS A 163 -2.74 0.13 8.93
CA HIS A 163 -4.04 -0.56 8.92
C HIS A 163 -4.05 -1.77 7.96
N TRP A 164 -3.39 -1.64 6.80
CA TRP A 164 -3.26 -2.77 5.88
C TRP A 164 -2.41 -3.91 6.46
N VAL A 165 -1.33 -3.60 7.19
CA VAL A 165 -0.51 -4.61 7.90
C VAL A 165 -1.36 -5.41 8.90
N ASP A 166 -2.31 -4.76 9.59
CA ASP A 166 -3.22 -5.45 10.51
C ASP A 166 -4.17 -6.40 9.76
N MET A 167 -4.69 -5.97 8.60
CA MET A 167 -5.54 -6.80 7.73
C MET A 167 -4.77 -7.99 7.17
N ASP A 168 -3.57 -7.76 6.65
CA ASP A 168 -2.71 -8.80 6.10
C ASP A 168 -2.33 -9.84 7.17
N SER A 169 -2.01 -9.39 8.38
CA SER A 169 -1.75 -10.26 9.54
C SER A 169 -2.96 -11.13 9.88
N LEU A 170 -4.18 -10.57 9.85
CA LEU A 170 -5.41 -11.34 10.02
C LEU A 170 -5.55 -12.40 8.91
N PHE A 171 -5.30 -12.05 7.66
CA PHE A 171 -5.44 -12.96 6.53
C PHE A 171 -4.44 -14.12 6.56
N ARG A 172 -3.22 -13.90 7.08
CA ARG A 172 -2.20 -14.95 7.26
C ARG A 172 -2.64 -16.06 8.22
N SER A 173 -3.65 -15.84 9.07
CA SER A 173 -4.23 -16.87 9.93
C SER A 173 -5.20 -17.83 9.21
N ASN A 174 -5.37 -17.68 7.89
CA ASN A 174 -6.37 -18.38 7.08
C ASN A 174 -7.80 -18.27 7.63
N PRO A 175 -8.35 -17.04 7.75
CA PRO A 175 -9.69 -16.83 8.31
C PRO A 175 -10.83 -17.30 7.39
N TRP A 176 -10.50 -17.85 6.22
CA TRP A 176 -11.45 -18.29 5.19
C TRP A 176 -12.00 -19.70 5.43
N GLY A 177 -11.48 -20.41 6.43
CA GLY A 177 -11.86 -21.79 6.75
C GLY A 177 -11.45 -22.80 5.67
N PRO A 178 -12.09 -23.98 5.63
CA PRO A 178 -11.73 -25.06 4.70
C PRO A 178 -11.85 -24.70 3.22
N GLN A 179 -12.65 -23.69 2.89
CA GLN A 179 -12.81 -23.21 1.51
C GLN A 179 -11.57 -22.46 1.01
N GLY A 180 -10.75 -21.92 1.92
CA GLY A 180 -9.52 -21.20 1.59
C GLY A 180 -9.74 -20.15 0.50
N ARG A 181 -8.95 -20.26 -0.57
CA ARG A 181 -8.96 -19.35 -1.73
C ARG A 181 -10.29 -19.29 -2.50
N GLN A 182 -11.17 -20.29 -2.32
CA GLN A 182 -12.48 -20.33 -2.96
C GLN A 182 -13.61 -19.70 -2.12
N SER A 183 -13.28 -19.22 -0.91
CA SER A 183 -14.27 -18.63 -0.02
C SER A 183 -14.94 -17.39 -0.61
N PRO A 184 -16.28 -17.29 -0.65
CA PRO A 184 -16.98 -16.07 -1.01
C PRO A 184 -16.61 -14.87 -0.12
N ALA A 185 -16.26 -15.14 1.16
CA ALA A 185 -15.82 -14.12 2.10
C ALA A 185 -14.50 -13.47 1.68
N LEU A 186 -13.61 -14.21 1.02
CA LEU A 186 -12.36 -13.66 0.47
C LEU A 186 -12.65 -12.66 -0.64
N LYS A 187 -13.58 -12.96 -1.55
CA LYS A 187 -13.99 -12.03 -2.61
C LYS A 187 -14.58 -10.73 -2.04
N MET A 188 -15.36 -10.86 -0.97
CA MET A 188 -15.92 -9.71 -0.24
C MET A 188 -14.82 -8.88 0.43
N ALA A 189 -13.83 -9.53 1.07
CA ALA A 189 -12.68 -8.85 1.63
C ALA A 189 -11.84 -8.14 0.55
N ALA A 190 -11.58 -8.78 -0.59
CA ALA A 190 -10.87 -8.16 -1.70
C ALA A 190 -11.58 -6.92 -2.25
N MET A 191 -12.91 -6.98 -2.41
CA MET A 191 -13.70 -5.81 -2.79
C MET A 191 -13.61 -4.69 -1.75
N ALA A 192 -13.85 -5.00 -0.46
CA ALA A 192 -13.84 -4.02 0.62
C ALA A 192 -12.45 -3.38 0.84
N CYS A 193 -11.38 -4.11 0.56
CA CYS A 193 -10.02 -3.62 0.75
C CYS A 193 -9.47 -2.85 -0.46
N PHE A 194 -9.72 -3.29 -1.69
CA PHE A 194 -9.05 -2.71 -2.88
C PHE A 194 -9.98 -1.96 -3.83
N ASN A 195 -11.29 -2.15 -3.74
CA ASN A 195 -12.25 -1.54 -4.65
C ASN A 195 -13.20 -0.62 -3.88
N VAL A 196 -12.68 0.54 -3.49
CA VAL A 196 -13.38 1.50 -2.62
C VAL A 196 -14.69 1.98 -3.25
N ASP A 197 -14.73 2.18 -4.57
CA ASP A 197 -15.94 2.63 -5.26
C ASP A 197 -17.04 1.58 -5.22
N LYS A 198 -16.69 0.30 -5.46
CA LYS A 198 -17.65 -0.81 -5.38
C LYS A 198 -18.06 -1.12 -3.95
N PHE A 199 -17.16 -0.96 -2.99
CA PHE A 199 -17.50 -1.08 -1.58
C PHE A 199 -18.45 0.03 -1.13
N LYS A 200 -18.22 1.27 -1.59
CA LYS A 200 -19.13 2.40 -1.37
C LYS A 200 -20.53 2.12 -1.93
N ASP A 201 -20.61 1.63 -3.16
CA ASP A 201 -21.88 1.20 -3.76
C ASP A 201 -22.55 0.09 -2.93
N PHE A 202 -21.79 -0.92 -2.50
CA PHE A 202 -22.29 -1.98 -1.63
C PHE A 202 -22.83 -1.45 -0.29
N VAL A 203 -22.17 -0.48 0.33
CA VAL A 203 -22.64 0.12 1.59
C VAL A 203 -23.94 0.90 1.38
N LEU A 204 -24.03 1.70 0.33
CA LEU A 204 -25.12 2.66 0.14
C LEU A 204 -26.35 2.08 -0.56
N ASN A 205 -26.14 1.16 -1.50
CA ASN A 205 -27.16 0.70 -2.44
C ASN A 205 -27.53 -0.78 -2.27
N SER A 206 -27.06 -1.44 -1.20
CA SER A 206 -27.46 -2.80 -0.83
C SER A 206 -28.21 -2.85 0.51
N SER A 207 -28.49 -4.06 0.99
CA SER A 207 -29.05 -4.27 2.34
C SER A 207 -28.08 -3.93 3.48
N PHE A 208 -26.87 -3.44 3.22
CA PHE A 208 -25.83 -3.21 4.24
C PHE A 208 -26.33 -2.35 5.41
N LEU A 209 -26.85 -1.15 5.16
CA LEU A 209 -27.31 -0.22 6.21
C LEU A 209 -28.61 -0.69 6.91
N SER A 210 -29.36 -1.62 6.30
CA SER A 210 -30.47 -2.30 6.97
C SER A 210 -30.00 -3.41 7.93
N ARG A 211 -28.81 -3.97 7.70
CA ARG A 211 -28.28 -5.10 8.47
C ARG A 211 -27.31 -4.69 9.56
N PHE A 212 -26.58 -3.60 9.36
CA PHE A 212 -25.57 -3.14 10.30
C PHE A 212 -25.87 -1.73 10.79
N ASP A 213 -25.57 -1.47 12.06
CA ASP A 213 -25.62 -0.13 12.62
C ASP A 213 -24.31 0.60 12.35
N VAL A 214 -24.42 1.77 11.71
CA VAL A 214 -23.28 2.63 11.38
C VAL A 214 -23.64 4.04 11.84
N PRO A 215 -22.90 4.63 12.79
CA PRO A 215 -23.16 5.99 13.24
C PRO A 215 -23.21 6.97 12.06
N GLU A 216 -24.19 7.87 12.06
CA GLU A 216 -24.44 8.81 10.95
C GLU A 216 -23.17 9.63 10.61
N GLU A 217 -22.46 10.13 11.64
CA GLU A 217 -21.20 10.87 11.45
C GLU A 217 -20.15 10.04 10.71
N ARG A 218 -20.03 8.76 11.04
CA ARG A 218 -19.08 7.85 10.41
C ARG A 218 -19.45 7.57 8.96
N LEU A 219 -20.73 7.36 8.69
CA LEU A 219 -21.23 7.17 7.34
C LEU A 219 -21.01 8.41 6.47
N ALA A 220 -21.27 9.61 7.02
CA ALA A 220 -21.04 10.87 6.33
C ALA A 220 -19.58 11.07 5.94
N LYS A 221 -18.63 10.77 6.85
CA LYS A 221 -17.19 10.80 6.57
C LYS A 221 -16.81 9.83 5.44
N ALA A 222 -17.25 8.57 5.56
CA ALA A 222 -16.99 7.55 4.53
C ALA A 222 -17.62 7.88 3.17
N GLN A 223 -18.74 8.61 3.13
CA GLN A 223 -19.29 9.11 1.87
C GLN A 223 -18.45 10.22 1.23
N ALA A 224 -17.77 11.02 2.05
CA ALA A 224 -16.99 12.18 1.62
C ALA A 224 -15.51 11.88 1.30
N SER A 225 -14.95 10.78 1.83
CA SER A 225 -13.54 10.40 1.66
C SER A 225 -13.39 8.93 1.31
N ASP A 226 -12.56 8.64 0.31
CA ASP A 226 -12.19 7.27 -0.05
C ASP A 226 -11.36 6.60 1.06
N GLU A 227 -10.53 7.38 1.76
CA GLU A 227 -9.76 6.90 2.91
C GLU A 227 -10.68 6.44 4.04
N ASP A 228 -11.67 7.26 4.42
CA ASP A 228 -12.65 6.88 5.45
C ASP A 228 -13.50 5.68 5.00
N MET A 229 -13.84 5.58 3.71
CA MET A 229 -14.54 4.43 3.15
C MET A 229 -13.68 3.15 3.18
N MET A 230 -12.38 3.26 2.90
CA MET A 230 -11.42 2.16 3.01
C MET A 230 -11.34 1.65 4.46
N LEU A 231 -11.22 2.56 5.43
CA LEU A 231 -11.18 2.20 6.86
C LEU A 231 -12.50 1.55 7.31
N LEU A 232 -13.64 2.03 6.82
CA LEU A 232 -14.94 1.38 7.00
C LEU A 232 -14.94 -0.05 6.45
N GLY A 233 -14.34 -0.24 5.27
CA GLY A 233 -14.16 -1.55 4.63
C GLY A 233 -13.30 -2.51 5.47
N PHE A 234 -12.16 -2.04 5.98
CA PHE A 234 -11.30 -2.84 6.85
C PHE A 234 -12.02 -3.27 8.13
N ASP A 235 -12.77 -2.37 8.76
CA ASP A 235 -13.56 -2.69 9.94
C ASP A 235 -14.69 -3.67 9.65
N PHE A 236 -15.32 -3.56 8.48
CA PHE A 236 -16.34 -4.51 8.04
C PHE A 236 -15.74 -5.90 7.89
N VAL A 237 -14.57 -6.00 7.25
CA VAL A 237 -13.84 -7.26 7.07
C VAL A 237 -13.42 -7.87 8.40
N LYS A 238 -12.82 -7.09 9.30
CA LYS A 238 -12.48 -7.57 10.65
C LYS A 238 -13.70 -8.10 11.39
N SER A 239 -14.83 -7.39 11.29
CA SER A 239 -16.06 -7.76 11.99
C SER A 239 -16.63 -9.09 11.52
N PHE A 240 -16.73 -9.33 10.21
CA PHE A 240 -17.29 -10.60 9.73
C PHE A 240 -16.31 -11.78 9.86
N LEU A 241 -15.00 -11.53 9.89
CA LEU A 241 -14.01 -12.61 10.05
C LEU A 241 -13.79 -13.00 11.52
N THR A 242 -13.84 -12.05 12.44
CA THR A 242 -13.48 -12.29 13.86
C THR A 242 -14.69 -12.30 14.80
N GLY A 243 -15.85 -11.82 14.34
CA GLY A 243 -17.00 -11.54 15.20
C GLY A 243 -16.78 -10.38 16.18
N LYS A 244 -15.67 -9.63 16.04
CA LYS A 244 -15.30 -8.47 16.85
C LYS A 244 -15.16 -7.25 15.96
N GLY A 245 -15.59 -6.08 16.44
CA GLY A 245 -15.46 -4.84 15.70
C GLY A 245 -16.71 -3.98 15.83
N PRO A 246 -16.79 -2.86 15.09
CA PRO A 246 -17.88 -1.90 15.25
C PRO A 246 -19.17 -2.34 14.56
N PHE A 247 -19.16 -3.40 13.74
CA PHE A 247 -20.34 -3.85 13.01
C PHE A 247 -21.04 -5.00 13.72
N PHE A 248 -22.17 -4.70 14.33
CA PHE A 248 -23.09 -5.70 14.90
C PHE A 248 -24.35 -5.78 14.03
N PRO A 249 -24.90 -6.99 13.79
CA PRO A 249 -26.20 -7.12 13.14
C PRO A 249 -27.26 -6.37 13.92
N LYS A 250 -28.11 -5.61 13.22
CA LYS A 250 -29.34 -5.05 13.79
C LYS A 250 -30.23 -6.22 14.21
N SER A 251 -30.73 -6.15 15.45
CA SER A 251 -31.68 -7.11 16.03
C SER A 251 -33.00 -7.14 15.28
#